data_AF-A0A5N8WHP2-F1
#
_entry.id   AF-A0A5N8WHP2-F1
#
_cell.length_a   1.000
_cell.length_b   1.000
_cell.length_c   1.000
_cell.angle_alpha   90.00
_cell.angle_beta   90.00
_cell.angle_gamma   90.00
#
_symmetry.space_group_name_H-M   'P 1'
#
loop_
_entity.id
_entity.type
_entity.pdbx_description
1 polymer ?
#
loop_
_entity_poly.entity_id
_entity_poly.type
_entity_poly.pdbx_seq_one_letter_code
_entity_poly.pdbx_strand_id
1 'polypeptide(L)'
;MTVTRRSLLIAGSAVPMAGAPAGTAAAAEPLARPGRPTAGRTIDLRDGWRFALVNPGGITDPTGEYADAANPAYDDSGWRQVAVPHDWSIEQTPTTRYGTTSGTGFLPGGLGWYRVSFT
;
A
#
# COMPACT_ATOMS: atom_id res chain seq x y z
N MET A 1 -26.81 51.97 -0.51
CA MET A 1 -27.53 51.51 -1.72
C MET A 1 -26.68 51.99 -2.88
N THR A 2 -26.19 51.17 -3.82
CA THR A 2 -26.95 50.19 -4.60
C THR A 2 -25.94 49.21 -5.24
N VAL A 3 -26.12 47.91 -5.05
CA VAL A 3 -25.46 46.89 -5.88
C VAL A 3 -26.35 46.67 -7.10
N THR A 4 -25.85 46.98 -8.29
CA THR A 4 -26.60 46.79 -9.53
C THR A 4 -26.44 45.34 -9.99
N ARG A 5 -27.54 44.58 -9.97
CA ARG A 5 -27.70 43.27 -10.60
C ARG A 5 -28.07 43.45 -12.08
N ARG A 6 -27.79 42.39 -12.87
CA ARG A 6 -28.31 42.05 -14.22
C ARG A 6 -27.56 42.67 -15.40
N SER A 7 -27.35 42.03 -16.54
CA SER A 7 -27.53 40.67 -17.10
C SER A 7 -26.78 40.71 -18.46
N LEU A 8 -26.29 39.63 -19.06
CA LEU A 8 -27.06 38.82 -20.02
C LEU A 8 -26.21 37.66 -20.58
N LEU A 9 -26.93 36.56 -20.81
CA LEU A 9 -26.57 35.33 -21.50
C LEU A 9 -26.34 35.53 -23.01
N ILE A 10 -25.42 34.75 -23.58
CA ILE A 10 -25.50 34.08 -24.92
C ILE A 10 -24.64 32.80 -24.78
N ALA A 11 -25.20 31.60 -24.62
CA ALA A 11 -25.85 30.69 -25.60
C ALA A 11 -24.88 30.00 -26.59
N GLY A 12 -24.93 28.65 -26.60
CA GLY A 12 -24.37 27.75 -27.61
C GLY A 12 -23.16 26.95 -27.12
N SER A 13 -23.06 25.63 -27.22
CA SER A 13 -23.87 24.59 -27.86
C SER A 13 -23.56 23.25 -27.17
N ALA A 14 -24.54 22.35 -27.13
CA ALA A 14 -24.40 21.01 -26.60
C ALA A 14 -23.49 20.15 -27.52
N VAL A 15 -22.56 19.41 -26.92
CA VAL A 15 -21.79 18.36 -27.61
C VAL A 15 -22.33 17.01 -27.14
N PRO A 16 -22.73 16.10 -28.04
CA PRO A 16 -23.25 14.80 -27.65
C PRO A 16 -22.15 13.93 -27.03
N MET A 17 -22.51 13.26 -25.95
CA MET A 17 -21.74 12.23 -25.27
C MET A 17 -21.56 11.03 -26.20
N ALA A 18 -20.32 10.77 -26.61
CA ALA A 18 -19.95 9.60 -27.40
C ALA A 18 -19.00 8.70 -26.58
N GLY A 19 -19.54 7.54 -26.20
CA GLY A 19 -18.90 6.27 -25.84
C GLY A 19 -17.46 6.26 -25.31
N ALA A 20 -17.31 6.01 -24.00
CA ALA A 20 -16.11 5.34 -23.49
C ALA A 20 -16.30 3.82 -23.68
N PRO A 21 -15.40 3.10 -24.37
CA PRO A 21 -15.37 1.65 -24.24
C PRO A 21 -14.88 1.34 -22.82
N ALA A 22 -15.73 0.67 -22.05
CA ALA A 22 -15.34 -0.01 -20.83
C ALA A 22 -14.38 -1.15 -21.20
N GLY A 23 -13.09 -0.84 -21.29
CA GLY A 23 -12.05 -1.84 -21.24
C GLY A 23 -12.02 -2.38 -19.81
N THR A 24 -12.51 -3.60 -19.61
CA THR A 24 -12.19 -4.37 -18.41
C THR A 24 -10.67 -4.48 -18.36
N ALA A 25 -10.03 -3.80 -17.41
CA ALA A 25 -8.65 -4.10 -17.06
C ALA A 25 -8.65 -5.54 -16.55
N ALA A 26 -8.24 -6.48 -17.41
CA ALA A 26 -7.85 -7.80 -16.96
C ALA A 26 -6.72 -7.57 -15.96
N ALA A 27 -6.96 -7.90 -14.69
CA ALA A 27 -5.90 -7.99 -13.71
C ALA A 27 -4.80 -8.87 -14.32
N ALA A 28 -3.61 -8.30 -14.52
CA ALA A 28 -2.49 -9.08 -14.98
C ALA A 28 -2.26 -10.19 -13.96
N GLU A 29 -2.54 -11.43 -14.35
CA GLU A 29 -2.16 -12.57 -13.53
C GLU A 29 -0.65 -12.48 -13.29
N PRO A 30 -0.18 -12.67 -12.05
CA PRO A 30 1.25 -12.67 -11.79
C PRO A 30 1.87 -13.76 -12.65
N LEU A 31 2.71 -13.37 -13.61
CA LEU A 31 3.49 -14.31 -14.40
C LEU A 31 4.30 -15.16 -13.43
N ALA A 32 3.87 -16.41 -13.26
CA ALA A 32 4.62 -17.42 -12.54
C ALA A 32 5.96 -17.56 -13.25
N ARG A 33 7.02 -17.02 -12.65
CA ARG A 33 8.37 -17.21 -13.14
C ARG A 33 8.71 -18.68 -12.89
N PRO A 34 9.09 -19.46 -13.92
CA PRO A 34 9.49 -20.84 -13.71
C PRO A 34 10.67 -20.87 -12.73
N GLY A 35 10.51 -21.65 -11.65
CA GLY A 35 11.53 -21.85 -10.64
C GLY A 35 12.80 -22.37 -11.29
N ARG A 36 13.92 -21.66 -11.08
CA ARG A 36 15.23 -22.12 -11.52
C ARG A 36 15.57 -23.37 -10.69
N PRO A 37 15.95 -24.50 -11.29
CA PRO A 37 16.38 -25.67 -10.54
C PRO A 37 17.69 -25.31 -9.83
N THR A 38 17.60 -25.00 -8.54
CA THR A 38 18.77 -24.84 -7.68
C THR A 38 19.23 -26.24 -7.29
N ALA A 39 20.35 -26.67 -7.86
CA ALA A 39 21.21 -27.63 -7.16
C ALA A 39 21.42 -27.06 -5.73
N GLY A 40 21.03 -27.83 -4.72
CA GLY A 40 20.58 -27.34 -3.40
C GLY A 40 21.60 -26.54 -2.58
N ARG A 41 21.79 -25.25 -2.90
CA ARG A 41 22.58 -24.30 -2.12
C ARG A 41 21.83 -22.99 -1.79
N THR A 42 20.66 -22.78 -2.40
CA THR A 42 19.84 -21.58 -2.19
C THR A 42 18.39 -21.99 -2.03
N ILE A 43 17.76 -21.51 -0.96
CA ILE A 43 16.32 -21.62 -0.71
C ILE A 43 15.72 -20.25 -1.00
N ASP A 44 14.67 -20.22 -1.82
CA ASP A 44 13.90 -19.01 -2.02
C ASP A 44 12.96 -18.80 -0.83
N LEU A 45 13.06 -17.64 -0.17
CA LEU A 45 12.23 -17.26 0.97
C LEU A 45 11.33 -16.07 0.59
N ARG A 46 10.86 -16.07 -0.66
CA ARG A 46 9.93 -15.05 -1.17
C ARG A 46 8.60 -15.07 -0.42
N ASP A 47 8.08 -16.26 -0.17
CA ASP A 47 6.71 -16.46 0.31
C ASP A 47 6.67 -16.85 1.80
N GLY A 48 5.46 -16.87 2.39
CA GLY A 48 5.25 -17.31 3.77
C GLY A 48 5.50 -16.24 4.84
N TRP A 49 5.84 -15.02 4.44
CA TRP A 49 5.99 -13.90 5.37
C TRP A 49 4.64 -13.38 5.86
N ARG A 50 4.66 -12.82 7.07
CA ARG A 50 3.55 -12.11 7.69
C ARG A 50 4.01 -10.72 8.07
N PHE A 51 3.16 -9.74 7.83
CA PHE A 51 3.45 -8.33 8.07
C PHE A 51 2.39 -7.68 8.97
N ALA A 52 2.86 -6.86 9.91
CA ALA A 52 2.02 -5.96 10.69
C ALA A 52 2.63 -4.54 10.67
N LEU A 53 1.81 -3.56 10.31
CA LEU A 53 2.16 -2.15 10.46
C LEU A 53 1.81 -1.72 11.88
N VAL A 54 2.83 -1.37 12.67
CA VAL A 54 2.67 -1.02 14.09
C VAL A 54 2.38 0.46 14.26
N ASN A 55 3.19 1.30 13.61
CA ASN A 55 3.10 2.74 13.77
C ASN A 55 3.52 3.44 12.48
N PRO A 56 2.61 4.06 11.71
CA PRO A 56 2.95 4.67 10.42
C PRO A 56 3.82 5.93 10.53
N GLY A 57 3.94 6.54 11.72
CA GLY A 57 4.62 7.83 11.91
C GLY A 57 5.73 7.86 12.94
N GLY A 58 6.10 6.72 13.51
CA GLY A 58 7.14 6.63 14.54
C GLY A 58 7.86 5.29 14.50
N ILE A 59 8.95 5.22 15.25
CA ILE A 59 9.80 4.01 15.36
C ILE A 59 9.52 3.20 16.63
N THR A 60 8.52 3.60 17.42
CA THR A 60 8.14 2.95 18.67
C THR A 60 6.79 2.29 18.54
N ASP A 61 6.56 1.27 19.38
CA ASP A 61 5.26 0.68 19.63
C ASP A 61 4.64 1.33 20.88
N PRO A 62 3.72 2.31 20.74
CA PRO A 62 3.11 2.97 21.87
C PRO A 62 2.03 2.12 22.56
N THR A 63 1.48 1.10 21.90
CA THR A 63 0.45 0.24 22.49
C THR A 63 1.06 -0.93 23.26
N GLY A 64 2.29 -1.32 22.91
CA GLY A 64 2.99 -2.47 23.47
C GLY A 64 2.44 -3.81 22.97
N GLU A 65 1.52 -3.80 22.01
CA GLU A 65 0.91 -5.00 21.43
C GLU A 65 1.96 -5.93 20.80
N TYR A 66 3.03 -5.34 20.26
CA TYR A 66 4.09 -6.04 19.55
C TYR A 66 5.36 -6.21 20.40
N ALA A 67 5.30 -5.97 21.71
CA ALA A 67 6.46 -6.05 22.60
C ALA A 67 7.18 -7.41 22.54
N ASP A 68 6.40 -8.49 22.39
CA ASP A 68 6.91 -9.86 22.30
C ASP A 68 6.98 -10.39 20.86
N ALA A 69 6.82 -9.53 19.84
CA ALA A 69 6.80 -9.93 18.43
C ALA A 69 8.15 -10.48 17.91
N ALA A 70 9.21 -10.47 18.71
CA ALA A 70 10.46 -11.16 18.41
C ALA A 70 10.49 -12.62 18.92
N ASN A 71 9.61 -12.99 19.86
CA ASN A 71 9.56 -14.34 20.42
C ASN A 71 9.15 -15.35 19.33
N PRO A 72 9.89 -16.46 19.13
CA PRO A 72 9.49 -17.50 18.17
C PRO A 72 8.09 -18.07 18.42
N ALA A 73 7.62 -18.08 19.67
CA ALA A 73 6.30 -18.57 20.07
C ALA A 73 5.17 -17.52 19.97
N TYR A 74 5.47 -16.29 19.56
CA TYR A 74 4.46 -15.24 19.40
C TYR A 74 3.41 -15.64 18.37
N ASP A 75 2.13 -15.45 18.71
CA ASP A 75 1.01 -15.73 17.82
C ASP A 75 0.83 -14.60 16.79
N ASP A 76 1.33 -14.83 15.57
CA ASP A 76 1.16 -13.93 14.43
C ASP A 76 -0.01 -14.34 13.51
N SER A 77 -0.95 -15.18 13.98
CA SER A 77 -2.11 -15.67 13.19
C SER A 77 -2.98 -14.55 12.63
N GLY A 78 -3.05 -13.41 13.31
CA GLY A 78 -3.80 -12.23 12.85
C GLY A 78 -3.06 -11.36 11.83
N TRP A 79 -1.78 -11.60 11.56
CA TRP A 79 -1.00 -10.73 10.67
C TRP A 79 -1.25 -11.05 9.20
N ARG A 80 -1.17 -10.02 8.35
CA ARG A 80 -1.39 -10.17 6.91
C ARG A 80 -0.26 -10.99 6.29
N GLN A 81 -0.60 -12.01 5.52
CA GLN A 81 0.39 -12.73 4.69
C GLN A 81 0.85 -11.86 3.51
N VAL A 82 2.15 -11.86 3.26
CA VAL A 82 2.79 -11.10 2.18
C VAL A 82 3.92 -11.93 1.55
N ALA A 83 4.30 -11.57 0.33
CA ALA A 83 5.51 -12.07 -0.31
C ALA A 83 6.53 -10.94 -0.40
N VAL A 84 7.82 -11.24 -0.19
CA VAL A 84 8.92 -10.28 -0.29
C VAL A 84 9.53 -10.29 -1.72
N PRO A 85 10.10 -9.17 -2.21
CA PRO A 85 10.18 -7.86 -1.58
C PRO A 85 8.80 -7.20 -1.45
N HIS A 86 8.54 -6.57 -0.30
CA HIS A 86 7.30 -5.86 0.00
C HIS A 86 7.63 -4.45 0.49
N ASP A 87 7.13 -3.44 -0.22
CA ASP A 87 7.15 -2.05 0.20
C ASP A 87 5.77 -1.72 0.77
N TRP A 88 5.67 -1.57 2.09
CA TRP A 88 4.39 -1.28 2.73
C TRP A 88 3.99 0.20 2.62
N SER A 89 4.95 1.10 2.34
CA SER A 89 4.66 2.54 2.29
C SER A 89 3.80 2.88 1.08
N ILE A 90 4.02 2.21 -0.05
CA ILE A 90 3.25 2.43 -1.30
C ILE A 90 1.77 2.03 -1.20
N GLU A 91 1.42 1.19 -0.23
CA GLU A 91 0.04 0.78 0.03
C GLU A 91 -0.75 1.82 0.84
N GLN A 92 -0.06 2.80 1.44
CA GLN A 92 -0.70 3.81 2.26
C GLN A 92 -1.32 4.93 1.41
N THR A 93 -2.32 5.59 1.98
CA THR A 93 -2.88 6.81 1.38
C THR A 93 -1.90 7.97 1.57
N PRO A 94 -1.50 8.68 0.49
CA PRO A 94 -0.69 9.89 0.60
C PRO A 94 -1.29 10.89 1.59
N THR A 95 -0.44 11.45 2.46
CA THR A 95 -0.86 12.35 3.54
C THR A 95 0.20 13.40 3.83
N THR A 96 -0.17 14.48 4.51
CA THR A 96 0.76 15.47 5.08
C THR A 96 0.99 15.27 6.59
N ARG A 97 0.43 14.20 7.16
CA ARG A 97 0.65 13.78 8.55
C ARG A 97 1.94 12.97 8.67
N TYR A 98 2.32 12.60 9.90
CA TYR A 98 3.47 11.72 10.15
C TYR A 98 4.82 12.25 9.60
N GLY A 99 4.95 13.57 9.46
CA GLY A 99 6.18 14.22 8.99
C GLY A 99 6.48 14.01 7.51
N THR A 100 5.53 13.52 6.72
CA THR A 100 5.71 13.31 5.29
C THR A 100 5.80 14.65 4.54
N THR A 101 6.57 14.65 3.45
CA THR A 101 6.73 15.82 2.57
C THR A 101 6.78 15.36 1.12
N SER A 102 6.91 16.29 0.17
CA SER A 102 7.12 15.94 -1.24
C SER A 102 8.35 15.04 -1.45
N GLY A 103 9.39 15.19 -0.63
CA GLY A 103 10.59 14.35 -0.69
C GLY A 103 10.35 12.88 -0.36
N THR A 104 9.26 12.56 0.36
CA THR A 104 8.85 11.18 0.68
C THR A 104 7.65 10.71 -0.16
N GLY A 105 7.24 11.49 -1.17
CA GLY A 105 6.04 11.20 -1.95
C GLY A 105 4.74 11.24 -1.14
N PHE A 106 4.75 11.90 0.03
CA PHE A 106 3.64 11.93 0.98
C PHE A 106 3.24 10.57 1.58
N LEU A 107 4.08 9.55 1.44
CA LEU A 107 3.81 8.21 1.96
C LEU A 107 4.47 8.03 3.34
N PRO A 108 3.71 7.66 4.38
CA PRO A 108 4.29 7.35 5.68
C PRO A 108 5.10 6.05 5.62
N GLY A 109 6.10 5.95 6.49
CA GLY A 109 6.87 4.72 6.70
C GLY A 109 6.59 4.15 8.08
N GLY A 110 7.42 4.55 9.05
CA GLY A 110 7.26 4.23 10.46
C GLY A 110 7.82 2.86 10.86
N LEU A 111 7.15 2.19 11.80
CA LEU A 111 7.49 0.88 12.35
C LEU A 111 6.55 -0.20 11.81
N GLY A 112 7.14 -1.26 11.24
CA GLY A 112 6.43 -2.48 10.85
C GLY A 112 7.29 -3.70 11.16
N TRP A 113 6.62 -4.83 11.40
CA TRP A 113 7.26 -6.13 11.62
C TRP A 113 7.03 -7.06 10.45
N TYR A 114 8.05 -7.87 10.16
CA TYR A 114 7.95 -9.04 9.31
C TYR A 114 8.31 -10.28 10.11
N ARG A 115 7.53 -11.35 9.96
CA ARG A 115 7.79 -12.67 10.55
C ARG A 115 7.65 -13.75 9.50
N VAL A 116 8.51 -14.74 9.55
CA VAL A 116 8.41 -15.97 8.76
C VAL A 116 8.84 -17.14 9.65
N SER A 117 8.10 -18.24 9.58
CA SER A 117 8.46 -19.50 10.23
C SER A 117 8.75 -20.54 9.14
N PHE A 118 9.86 -21.25 9.26
CA PHE A 118 10.30 -22.27 8.31
C PHE A 118 10.90 -23.47 9.05
N THR A 119 10.97 -24.63 8.38
CA THR A 119 11.51 -25.90 8.89
C THR A 119 12.50 -26.49 7.92
#